data_AF-A0A1H7UR72-F1
#
_entry.id   AF-A0A1H7UR72-F1
#
_cell.length_a   1.000
_cell.length_b   1.000
_cell.length_c   1.000
_cell.angle_alpha   90.00
_cell.angle_beta   90.00
_cell.angle_gamma   90.00
#
_symmetry.space_group_name_H-M   'P 1'
#
loop_
_entity.id
_entity.type
_entity.pdbx_description
1 polymer ?
#
loop_
_entity_poly.entity_id
_entity_poly.type
_entity_poly.pdbx_seq_one_letter_code
_entity_poly.pdbx_strand_id
1 'polypeptide(L)'
;MGVAETELDFEDAVFVQQLRLISVHRKRIENCILEHNRAYQQRSYWQRFSLLSVGELERYEKILKNEWMRYFLPLSDADEDGIDESELCKIYRKNFDDLDKSPLPAIRPYVSERFVANGSLHIMADRLDIGWHPDYVARLRGVLETPLVRKGGAA
;
A
#
# COMPACT_ATOMS: atom_id res chain seq x y z
N MET A 1 -17.05 21.89 -4.27
CA MET A 1 -17.12 21.53 -2.84
C MET A 1 -16.69 20.08 -2.74
N GLY A 2 -15.63 19.74 -1.99
CA GLY A 2 -15.26 18.33 -1.76
C GLY A 2 -13.79 17.91 -2.02
N VAL A 3 -12.82 18.82 -2.02
CA VAL A 3 -11.39 18.40 -2.08
C VAL A 3 -10.77 18.30 -0.68
N ALA A 4 -11.19 19.17 0.25
CA ALA A 4 -10.63 19.24 1.60
C ALA A 4 -11.17 18.16 2.56
N GLU A 5 -12.37 17.65 2.33
CA GLU A 5 -13.01 16.68 3.23
C GLU A 5 -12.34 15.30 3.14
N THR A 6 -11.89 14.92 1.93
CA THR A 6 -11.15 13.67 1.68
C THR A 6 -9.68 13.73 2.14
N GLU A 7 -9.08 14.91 2.28
CA GLU A 7 -7.66 15.04 2.66
C GLU A 7 -7.46 14.79 4.16
N LEU A 8 -8.45 15.16 4.99
CA LEU A 8 -8.40 15.02 6.45
C LEU A 8 -8.55 13.56 6.90
N ASP A 9 -9.40 12.77 6.21
CA ASP A 9 -9.64 11.36 6.56
C ASP A 9 -8.43 10.44 6.31
N PHE A 10 -7.50 10.86 5.46
CA PHE A 10 -6.32 10.08 5.09
C PHE A 10 -5.03 10.53 5.79
N GLU A 11 -5.10 11.57 6.62
CA GLU A 11 -3.94 12.06 7.38
C GLU A 11 -3.39 10.98 8.34
N ASP A 12 -4.29 10.13 8.85
CA ASP A 12 -3.97 9.01 9.74
C ASP A 12 -3.79 7.67 9.02
N ALA A 13 -4.01 7.60 7.69
CA ALA A 13 -3.88 6.36 6.94
C ALA A 13 -2.44 5.81 7.02
N VAL A 14 -2.32 4.51 7.26
CA VAL A 14 -1.05 3.85 7.54
C VAL A 14 -0.11 3.94 6.35
N PHE A 15 -0.65 3.80 5.13
CA PHE A 15 0.18 3.96 3.92
C PHE A 15 0.66 5.41 3.72
N VAL A 16 -0.16 6.41 4.07
CA VAL A 16 0.20 7.84 3.95
C VAL A 16 1.32 8.17 4.91
N GLN A 17 1.26 7.67 6.15
CA GLN A 17 2.34 7.84 7.12
C GLN A 17 3.66 7.26 6.59
N GLN A 18 3.62 6.06 6.00
CA GLN A 18 4.83 5.44 5.42
C GLN A 18 5.41 6.29 4.27
N LEU A 19 4.57 6.84 3.39
CA LEU A 19 5.02 7.73 2.31
C LEU A 19 5.63 9.03 2.85
N ARG A 20 5.12 9.56 3.98
CA ARG A 20 5.71 10.73 4.64
C ARG A 20 7.09 10.42 5.23
N LEU A 21 7.28 9.25 5.85
CA LEU A 21 8.56 8.85 6.44
C LEU A 21 9.68 8.76 5.39
N ILE A 22 9.39 8.21 4.21
CA ILE A 22 10.36 8.19 3.10
C ILE A 22 10.43 9.53 2.34
N SER A 23 9.84 10.60 2.88
CA SER A 23 9.88 11.95 2.33
C SER A 23 9.30 12.09 0.91
N VAL A 24 8.21 11.39 0.60
CA VAL A 24 7.45 11.63 -0.65
C VAL A 24 6.83 13.03 -0.62
N HIS A 25 6.90 13.75 -1.75
CA HIS A 25 6.37 15.11 -1.84
C HIS A 25 4.85 15.14 -1.65
N ARG A 26 4.32 16.15 -0.93
CA ARG A 26 2.89 16.30 -0.61
C ARG A 26 1.95 16.07 -1.80
N LYS A 27 2.14 16.80 -2.90
CA LYS A 27 1.34 16.62 -4.14
C LYS A 27 1.32 15.18 -4.68
N ARG A 28 2.40 14.43 -4.48
CA ARG A 28 2.47 13.04 -4.91
C ARG A 28 1.66 12.14 -3.97
N ILE A 29 1.71 12.40 -2.67
CA ILE A 29 0.86 11.74 -1.67
C ILE A 29 -0.63 11.97 -1.97
N GLU A 30 -1.03 13.21 -2.31
CA GLU A 30 -2.41 13.53 -2.72
C GLU A 30 -2.87 12.66 -3.91
N ASN A 31 -2.00 12.46 -4.92
CA ASN A 31 -2.30 11.56 -6.03
C ASN A 31 -2.42 10.09 -5.59
N CYS A 32 -1.54 9.62 -4.71
CA CYS A 32 -1.61 8.26 -4.16
C CYS A 32 -2.92 8.02 -3.37
N ILE A 33 -3.41 9.04 -2.64
CA ILE A 33 -4.71 9.01 -1.96
C ILE A 33 -5.86 8.88 -2.97
N LEU A 34 -5.80 9.63 -4.09
CA LEU A 34 -6.80 9.51 -5.15
C LEU A 34 -6.78 8.12 -5.81
N GLU A 35 -5.60 7.56 -6.07
CA GLU A 35 -5.45 6.21 -6.62
C GLU A 35 -5.97 5.14 -5.67
N HIS A 36 -5.62 5.24 -4.38
CA HIS A 36 -6.14 4.38 -3.31
C HIS A 36 -7.68 4.40 -3.30
N ASN A 37 -8.30 5.58 -3.23
CA ASN A 37 -9.74 5.73 -3.19
C ASN A 37 -10.43 5.15 -4.42
N ARG A 38 -9.89 5.43 -5.63
CA ARG A 38 -10.45 4.89 -6.87
C ARG A 38 -10.35 3.37 -6.92
N ALA A 39 -9.22 2.79 -6.51
CA ALA A 39 -9.08 1.33 -6.43
C ALA A 39 -10.04 0.72 -5.40
N TYR A 40 -10.19 1.35 -4.23
CA TYR A 40 -11.10 0.88 -3.18
C TYR A 40 -12.55 0.89 -3.65
N GLN A 41 -13.00 1.99 -4.28
CA GLN A 41 -14.34 2.11 -4.85
C GLN A 41 -14.57 1.07 -5.95
N GLN A 42 -13.62 0.91 -6.86
CA GLN A 42 -13.69 -0.07 -7.95
C GLN A 42 -13.79 -1.50 -7.42
N ARG A 43 -12.97 -1.86 -6.44
CA ARG A 43 -12.98 -3.19 -5.79
C ARG A 43 -14.28 -3.44 -5.04
N SER A 44 -14.76 -2.45 -4.30
CA SER A 44 -16.04 -2.51 -3.58
C SER A 44 -17.21 -2.69 -4.55
N TYR A 45 -17.18 -2.00 -5.69
CA TYR A 45 -18.16 -2.17 -6.75
C TYR A 45 -18.12 -3.61 -7.28
N TRP A 46 -16.94 -4.14 -7.62
CA TRP A 46 -16.86 -5.52 -8.10
C TRP A 46 -17.36 -6.56 -7.11
N GLN A 47 -17.06 -6.40 -5.82
CA GLN A 47 -17.55 -7.29 -4.77
C GLN A 47 -19.07 -7.20 -4.62
N ARG A 48 -19.61 -5.98 -4.52
CA ARG A 48 -21.05 -5.73 -4.36
C ARG A 48 -21.89 -6.31 -5.49
N PHE A 49 -21.38 -6.24 -6.71
CA PHE A 49 -22.07 -6.74 -7.91
C PHE A 49 -21.61 -8.14 -8.34
N SER A 50 -20.86 -8.86 -7.51
CA SER A 50 -20.36 -10.22 -7.79
C SER A 50 -19.65 -10.34 -9.15
N LEU A 51 -18.89 -9.31 -9.52
CA LEU A 51 -18.16 -9.23 -10.80
C LEU A 51 -16.80 -9.94 -10.75
N LEU A 52 -16.38 -10.40 -9.57
CA LEU A 52 -15.16 -11.17 -9.35
C LEU A 52 -15.48 -12.65 -9.19
N SER A 53 -14.60 -13.48 -9.75
CA SER A 53 -14.57 -14.90 -9.44
C SER A 53 -14.08 -15.11 -8.01
N VAL A 54 -14.46 -16.23 -7.39
CA VAL A 54 -13.99 -16.58 -6.05
C VAL A 54 -12.47 -16.62 -6.00
N GLY A 55 -11.88 -15.94 -5.01
CA GLY A 55 -10.44 -15.88 -4.81
C GLY A 55 -9.68 -14.99 -5.82
N GLU A 56 -10.37 -14.31 -6.73
CA GLU A 56 -9.71 -13.55 -7.81
C GLU A 56 -8.92 -12.36 -7.28
N LEU A 57 -9.48 -11.63 -6.33
CA LEU A 57 -8.84 -10.48 -5.72
C LEU A 57 -7.61 -10.90 -4.91
N GLU A 58 -7.71 -11.99 -4.17
CA GLU A 58 -6.62 -12.57 -3.38
C GLU A 58 -5.48 -13.07 -4.27
N ARG A 59 -5.81 -13.69 -5.42
CA ARG A 59 -4.80 -14.06 -6.42
C ARG A 59 -4.14 -12.82 -7.01
N TYR A 60 -4.91 -11.79 -7.29
CA TYR A 60 -4.39 -10.54 -7.83
C TYR A 60 -3.44 -9.83 -6.85
N GLU A 61 -3.82 -9.73 -5.58
CA GLU A 61 -2.97 -9.15 -4.54
C GLU A 61 -1.67 -9.92 -4.35
N LYS A 62 -1.67 -11.25 -4.47
CA LYS A 62 -0.43 -12.05 -4.48
C LYS A 62 0.49 -11.68 -5.63
N ILE A 63 -0.07 -11.44 -6.83
CA ILE A 63 0.72 -11.01 -7.99
C ILE A 63 1.33 -9.63 -7.71
N LEU A 64 0.54 -8.67 -7.22
CA LEU A 64 1.04 -7.34 -6.87
C LEU A 64 2.11 -7.39 -5.78
N LYS A 65 1.95 -8.25 -4.77
CA LYS A 65 2.95 -8.47 -3.73
C LYS A 65 4.25 -9.01 -4.31
N ASN A 66 4.19 -9.93 -5.28
CA ASN A 66 5.38 -10.42 -5.97
C ASN A 66 6.10 -9.32 -6.73
N GLU A 67 5.37 -8.44 -7.43
CA GLU A 67 5.98 -7.29 -8.10
C GLU A 67 6.61 -6.33 -7.10
N TRP A 68 5.93 -6.02 -5.99
CA TRP A 68 6.52 -5.25 -4.91
C TRP A 68 7.82 -5.87 -4.39
N MET A 69 7.83 -7.19 -4.12
CA MET A 69 9.04 -7.88 -3.65
C MET A 69 10.23 -7.74 -4.62
N ARG A 70 10.02 -7.65 -5.93
CA ARG A 70 11.13 -7.46 -6.88
C ARG A 70 11.92 -6.17 -6.65
N TYR A 71 11.25 -5.13 -6.16
CA TYR A 71 11.87 -3.83 -5.89
C TYR A 71 12.43 -3.74 -4.47
N PHE A 72 11.79 -4.40 -3.50
CA PHE A 72 12.13 -4.25 -2.09
C PHE A 72 12.90 -5.44 -1.47
N LEU A 73 12.89 -6.63 -2.06
CA LEU A 73 13.67 -7.80 -1.59
C LEU A 73 15.20 -7.61 -1.76
N PRO A 74 15.72 -7.03 -2.87
CA PRO A 74 17.17 -6.79 -3.00
C PRO A 74 17.77 -5.92 -1.89
N LEU A 75 16.93 -5.17 -1.18
CA LEU A 75 17.33 -4.36 -0.04
C LEU A 75 17.46 -5.17 1.25
N SER A 76 16.63 -6.21 1.41
CA SER A 76 16.74 -7.16 2.53
C SER A 76 17.96 -8.08 2.42
N ASP A 77 18.46 -8.30 1.20
CA ASP A 77 19.68 -9.08 0.94
C ASP A 77 20.95 -8.23 1.03
N ALA A 78 20.83 -6.90 0.92
CA ALA A 78 21.92 -5.99 1.25
C ALA A 78 22.03 -5.95 2.78
N ASP A 79 23.22 -6.17 3.33
CA ASP A 79 23.44 -6.06 4.78
C ASP A 79 23.02 -4.64 5.24
N GLU A 80 21.80 -4.53 5.77
CA GLU A 80 21.27 -3.31 6.40
C GLU A 80 22.17 -2.87 7.57
N ASP A 81 23.01 -3.79 8.06
CA ASP A 81 24.09 -3.62 9.04
C ASP A 81 25.15 -2.61 8.55
N GLY A 82 24.80 -1.33 8.60
CA GLY A 82 25.68 -0.20 8.31
C GLY A 82 25.06 0.89 7.43
N ILE A 83 23.84 0.70 6.92
CA ILE A 83 23.14 1.73 6.15
C ILE A 83 22.42 2.67 7.12
N ASP A 84 22.71 3.97 7.02
CA ASP A 84 22.02 5.00 7.79
C ASP A 84 20.51 5.06 7.44
N GLU A 85 19.67 5.35 8.42
CA GLU A 85 18.20 5.38 8.27
C GLU A 85 17.77 6.33 7.14
N SER A 86 18.45 7.48 7.00
CA SER A 86 18.17 8.45 5.93
C SER A 86 18.55 7.92 4.55
N GLU A 87 19.64 7.17 4.42
CA GLU A 87 20.00 6.52 3.16
C GLU A 87 19.02 5.40 2.81
N LEU A 88 18.59 4.62 3.80
CA LEU A 88 17.59 3.58 3.62
C LEU A 88 16.25 4.19 3.13
N CYS A 89 15.79 5.28 3.75
CA CYS A 89 14.60 6.02 3.31
C CYS A 89 14.70 6.50 1.86
N LYS A 90 15.88 6.97 1.41
CA LYS A 90 16.10 7.38 0.02
C LYS A 90 16.00 6.20 -0.94
N ILE A 91 16.54 5.04 -0.57
CA ILE A 91 16.44 3.82 -1.39
C ILE A 91 14.98 3.38 -1.50
N TYR A 92 14.25 3.33 -0.37
CA TYR A 92 12.82 3.00 -0.37
C TYR A 92 11.99 3.96 -1.22
N ARG A 93 12.26 5.26 -1.13
CA ARG A 93 11.61 6.27 -1.98
C ARG A 93 11.88 6.04 -3.46
N LYS A 94 13.14 5.75 -3.82
CA LYS A 94 13.51 5.45 -5.21
C LYS A 94 12.79 4.20 -5.71
N ASN A 95 12.79 3.12 -4.93
CA ASN A 95 12.10 1.89 -5.28
C ASN A 95 10.58 2.08 -5.42
N PHE A 96 9.99 2.91 -4.57
CA PHE A 96 8.60 3.34 -4.70
C PHE A 96 8.35 4.06 -6.02
N ASP A 97 9.17 5.06 -6.36
CA ASP A 97 9.06 5.82 -7.61
C ASP A 97 9.27 4.94 -8.86
N ASP A 98 10.15 3.94 -8.78
CA ASP A 98 10.43 3.01 -9.87
C ASP A 98 9.30 1.98 -10.05
N LEU A 99 8.74 1.46 -8.95
CA LEU A 99 7.59 0.57 -8.96
C LEU A 99 6.34 1.27 -9.52
N ASP A 100 6.08 2.51 -9.10
CA ASP A 100 4.93 3.30 -9.57
C ASP A 100 4.94 3.54 -11.10
N LYS A 101 6.13 3.69 -11.68
CA LYS A 101 6.30 3.87 -13.13
C LYS A 101 6.25 2.55 -13.90
N SER A 102 6.53 1.44 -13.22
CA SER A 102 6.61 0.11 -13.81
C SER A 102 5.29 -0.35 -14.45
N PRO A 103 5.34 -1.27 -15.42
CA PRO A 103 4.14 -1.87 -16.00
C PRO A 103 3.54 -2.92 -15.05
N LEU A 104 2.84 -2.45 -14.01
CA LEU A 104 2.19 -3.35 -13.07
C LEU A 104 1.14 -4.24 -13.76
N PRO A 105 1.01 -5.51 -13.34
CA PRO A 105 0.04 -6.42 -13.90
C PRO A 105 -1.38 -5.95 -13.61
N ALA A 106 -2.23 -6.05 -14.63
CA ALA A 106 -3.66 -5.83 -14.50
C ALA A 106 -4.36 -7.05 -13.91
N ILE A 107 -5.44 -6.86 -13.16
CA ILE A 107 -6.28 -7.97 -12.67
C ILE A 107 -6.90 -8.75 -13.83
N ARG A 108 -7.24 -8.04 -14.92
CA ARG A 108 -7.75 -8.59 -16.18
C ARG A 108 -7.23 -7.74 -17.36
N PRO A 109 -7.09 -8.31 -18.56
CA PRO A 109 -6.54 -7.59 -19.72
C PRO A 109 -7.25 -6.26 -20.06
N TYR A 110 -8.54 -6.17 -19.80
CA TYR A 110 -9.37 -4.98 -20.07
C TYR A 110 -9.45 -3.98 -18.90
N VAL A 111 -8.77 -4.25 -17.78
CA VAL A 111 -8.69 -3.35 -16.63
C VAL A 111 -7.25 -2.80 -16.57
N SER A 112 -6.90 -1.98 -17.56
CA SER A 112 -5.54 -1.49 -17.77
C SER A 112 -5.23 -0.19 -17.03
N GLU A 113 -6.19 0.36 -16.30
CA GLU A 113 -6.05 1.62 -15.60
C GLU A 113 -5.07 1.49 -14.42
N ARG A 114 -3.97 2.24 -14.47
CA ARG A 114 -2.90 2.20 -13.46
C ARG A 114 -3.38 2.41 -12.03
N PHE A 115 -4.41 3.23 -11.84
CA PHE A 115 -4.97 3.48 -10.51
C PHE A 115 -5.46 2.19 -9.84
N VAL A 116 -5.88 1.17 -10.59
CA VAL A 116 -6.33 -0.11 -10.04
C VAL A 116 -5.14 -0.84 -9.41
N ALA A 117 -4.01 -0.92 -10.10
CA ALA A 117 -2.82 -1.59 -9.60
C ALA A 117 -2.12 -0.78 -8.50
N ASN A 118 -1.80 0.49 -8.78
CA ASN A 118 -1.15 1.41 -7.82
C ASN A 118 -1.99 1.59 -6.55
N GLY A 119 -3.29 1.87 -6.72
CA GLY A 119 -4.21 1.99 -5.60
C GLY A 119 -4.37 0.70 -4.82
N SER A 120 -4.33 -0.47 -5.47
CA SER A 120 -4.32 -1.76 -4.76
C SER A 120 -3.07 -1.96 -3.92
N LEU A 121 -1.90 -1.54 -4.40
CA LEU A 121 -0.68 -1.55 -3.59
C LEU A 121 -0.82 -0.62 -2.37
N HIS A 122 -1.43 0.56 -2.51
CA HIS A 122 -1.71 1.44 -1.37
C HIS A 122 -2.69 0.81 -0.37
N ILE A 123 -3.75 0.14 -0.84
CA ILE A 123 -4.67 -0.61 0.03
C ILE A 123 -3.93 -1.72 0.78
N MET A 124 -3.05 -2.46 0.10
CA MET A 124 -2.25 -3.51 0.72
C MET A 124 -1.26 -2.94 1.76
N ALA A 125 -0.64 -1.79 1.47
CA ALA A 125 0.27 -1.11 2.40
C ALA A 125 -0.46 -0.56 3.64
N ASP A 126 -1.71 -0.14 3.47
CA ASP A 126 -2.57 0.34 4.56
C ASP A 126 -2.95 -0.81 5.52
N ARG A 127 -3.18 -2.00 4.97
CA ARG A 127 -3.40 -3.25 5.73
C ARG A 127 -2.10 -3.89 6.25
N LEU A 128 -0.95 -3.28 6.00
CA LEU A 128 0.38 -3.79 6.33
C LEU A 128 0.71 -5.16 5.69
N ASP A 129 0.11 -5.51 4.55
CA ASP A 129 0.50 -6.70 3.79
C ASP A 129 1.86 -6.53 3.08
N ILE A 130 2.20 -5.27 2.78
CA ILE A 130 3.44 -4.74 2.22
C ILE A 130 3.74 -3.39 2.91
N GLY A 131 4.87 -2.75 2.59
CA GLY A 131 5.14 -1.40 3.09
C GLY A 131 6.02 -0.56 2.19
N TRP A 132 5.96 0.75 2.41
CA TRP A 132 6.74 1.76 1.69
C TRP A 132 7.96 2.25 2.47
N HIS A 133 8.07 1.89 3.75
CA HIS A 133 9.15 2.29 4.65
C HIS A 133 9.81 1.05 5.27
N PRO A 134 11.13 1.02 5.53
CA PRO A 134 11.82 -0.14 6.13
C PRO A 134 11.17 -0.67 7.41
N ASP A 135 10.83 0.24 8.33
CA ASP A 135 10.20 -0.11 9.61
C ASP A 135 8.75 -0.59 9.52
N TYR A 136 8.17 -0.77 8.33
CA TYR A 136 6.82 -1.33 8.23
C TYR A 136 6.73 -2.72 8.90
N VAL A 137 7.83 -3.47 8.92
CA VAL A 137 7.95 -4.75 9.64
C VAL A 137 7.97 -4.55 11.16
N ALA A 138 8.64 -3.52 11.68
CA ALA A 138 8.61 -3.20 13.11
C ALA A 138 7.23 -2.69 13.54
N ARG A 139 6.53 -1.92 12.69
CA ARG A 139 5.15 -1.49 12.91
C ARG A 139 4.16 -2.66 12.87
N LEU A 140 4.36 -3.65 12.00
CA LEU A 140 3.63 -4.92 12.01
C LEU A 140 3.76 -5.63 13.37
N ARG A 141 4.95 -5.67 13.96
CA ARG A 141 5.18 -6.29 15.26
C ARG A 141 4.49 -5.54 16.40
N GLY A 142 4.52 -4.21 16.43
CA GLY A 142 3.77 -3.42 17.42
C GLY A 142 2.25 -3.61 17.36
N VAL A 143 1.70 -3.85 16.16
CA VAL A 143 0.28 -4.18 15.97
C VAL A 143 -0.04 -5.62 16.39
N LEU A 144 0.88 -6.57 16.16
CA LEU A 144 0.71 -7.98 16.55
C LEU A 144 0.95 -8.24 18.05
N GLU A 145 1.75 -7.39 18.71
CA GLU A 145 1.98 -7.42 20.16
C GLU A 145 0.89 -6.68 20.95
N THR A 146 0.04 -5.90 20.30
CA THR A 146 -1.19 -5.40 20.92
C THR A 146 -2.17 -6.57 20.99
N PRO A 147 -2.48 -7.13 22.18
CA PRO A 147 -3.47 -8.18 22.27
C PRO A 147 -4.78 -7.60 21.76
N LEU A 148 -5.41 -8.30 20.82
CA LEU A 148 -6.81 -8.08 20.51
C LEU A 148 -7.59 -8.22 21.82
N VAL A 149 -7.82 -7.10 22.51
CA VAL A 149 -8.91 -6.99 23.48
C VAL A 149 -10.16 -7.07 22.62
N ARG A 150 -10.54 -8.31 22.29
CA ARG A 150 -11.91 -8.64 21.96
C ARG A 150 -12.72 -8.11 23.13
N LYS A 151 -13.35 -6.94 22.96
CA LYS A 151 -14.55 -6.64 23.73
C LYS A 151 -15.59 -7.66 23.27
N GLY A 152 -15.54 -8.82 23.93
CA GLY A 152 -16.65 -9.74 24.03
C GLY A 152 -17.85 -8.99 24.58
N GLY A 153 -19.01 -9.35 24.06
CA GLY A 153 -20.27 -8.74 24.44
C GLY A 153 -20.64 -8.97 25.89
N ALA A 154 -21.51 -8.08 26.36
CA ALA A 154 -22.50 -8.19 27.43
C ALA A 154 -23.13 -6.79 27.49
N ALA A 155 -24.44 -6.58 27.49
CA ALA A 155 -25.63 -7.41 27.43
C ALA A 155 -26.75 -6.53 26.85
#